data_AF-A0A376VPI6-F1
#
_entry.id   AF-A0A376VPI6-F1
#
_cell.length_a   1.000
_cell.length_b   1.000
_cell.length_c   1.000
_cell.angle_alpha   90.00
_cell.angle_beta   90.00
_cell.angle_gamma   90.00
#
_symmetry.space_group_name_H-M   'P 1'
#
loop_
_entity.id
_entity.type
_entity.pdbx_description
1 polymer ?
#
loop_
_entity_poly.entity_id
_entity_poly.type
_entity_poly.pdbx_seq_one_letter_code
_entity_poly.pdbx_strand_id
1 'polypeptide(L)'
;MSVTRLEDGLPVGVVDVVEGLDGCHSANISPDNRTLWVPALKQDRICLFTVSDDGHLVAQDPAEVTTVEGAGPRHMVFHPNEQYAYCVNELNSSVDVWELKDPHGNIECVQTLDMMPENFSDTRWAADIHITPDGRHLYACDRTVSLITVFSVSEDGSVLSKEGFQPTETQPRGFNVDHSGKYLIAAGQKSHHISVYEIVGEQGLLHEKGRYAVGQGPMWVVVNAH
;
A
#
# COMPACT_ATOMS: atom_id res chain seq x y z
N MET A 1 9.20 16.25 1.99
CA MET A 1 8.91 15.72 0.64
C MET A 1 9.22 16.80 -0.39
N SER A 2 9.68 16.46 -1.59
CA SER A 2 9.84 17.43 -2.68
C SER A 2 9.07 16.99 -3.92
N VAL A 3 8.55 17.96 -4.68
CA VAL A 3 7.92 17.74 -5.99
C VAL A 3 8.91 18.18 -7.05
N THR A 4 9.24 17.28 -7.98
CA THR A 4 10.16 17.56 -9.09
C THR A 4 9.44 17.34 -10.40
N ARG A 5 9.52 18.32 -11.30
CA ARG A 5 8.96 18.19 -12.65
C ARG A 5 9.79 17.21 -13.48
N LEU A 6 9.11 16.45 -14.34
CA LEU A 6 9.75 15.63 -15.37
C LEU A 6 9.63 16.30 -16.74
N GLU A 7 10.70 16.25 -17.52
CA GLU A 7 10.72 16.59 -18.95
C GLU A 7 11.33 15.40 -19.70
N ASP A 8 10.61 14.85 -20.68
CA ASP A 8 10.99 13.63 -21.40
C ASP A 8 11.38 12.45 -20.47
N GLY A 9 10.70 12.35 -19.33
CA GLY A 9 10.94 11.32 -18.31
C GLY A 9 12.14 11.56 -17.40
N LEU A 10 12.85 12.69 -17.55
CA LEU A 10 14.00 13.06 -16.74
C LEU A 10 13.62 14.15 -15.71
N PRO A 11 14.11 14.04 -14.46
CA PRO A 11 13.88 15.07 -13.46
C PRO A 11 14.67 16.34 -13.79
N VAL A 12 14.00 17.50 -13.74
CA VAL A 12 14.62 18.80 -14.05
C VAL A 12 14.78 19.69 -12.82
N GLY A 13 13.69 20.31 -12.35
CA GLY A 13 13.69 21.30 -11.27
C GLY A 13 12.68 20.95 -10.20
N VAL A 14 13.06 21.27 -8.95
CA VAL A 14 12.14 21.19 -7.81
C VAL A 14 11.11 22.31 -7.94
N VAL A 15 9.84 21.92 -7.95
CA VAL A 15 8.69 22.82 -7.98
C VAL A 15 8.32 23.25 -6.57
N ASP A 16 8.29 22.29 -5.65
CA ASP A 16 7.82 22.52 -4.28
C ASP A 16 8.55 21.64 -3.26
N VAL A 17 8.62 22.09 -2.02
CA VAL A 17 9.17 21.35 -0.88
C VAL A 17 8.23 21.50 0.30
N VAL A 18 7.70 20.37 0.77
CA VAL A 18 6.88 20.30 1.99
C VAL A 18 7.73 19.74 3.12
N GLU A 19 7.92 20.54 4.17
CA GLU A 19 8.64 20.16 5.38
C GLU A 19 7.70 19.66 6.50
N GLY A 20 8.26 19.15 7.59
CA GLY A 20 7.47 18.75 8.77
C GLY A 20 6.67 17.45 8.63
N LEU A 21 6.97 16.62 7.62
CA LEU A 21 6.38 15.30 7.40
C LEU A 21 7.30 14.19 7.92
N ASP A 22 7.41 14.04 9.25
CA ASP A 22 8.34 13.10 9.86
C ASP A 22 7.98 11.64 9.50
N GLY A 23 8.96 10.92 8.96
CA GLY A 23 8.71 9.56 8.48
C GLY A 23 7.80 9.49 7.25
N CYS A 24 7.69 10.56 6.44
CA CYS A 24 7.07 10.53 5.12
C CYS A 24 7.52 9.26 4.35
N HIS A 25 6.58 8.36 4.05
CA HIS A 25 6.93 7.03 3.56
C HIS A 25 6.40 6.72 2.16
N SER A 26 5.30 7.33 1.74
CA SER A 26 4.78 7.25 0.37
C SER A 26 4.06 8.54 -0.02
N ALA A 27 3.78 8.71 -1.30
CA ALA A 27 2.98 9.81 -1.84
C ALA A 27 2.09 9.24 -2.94
N ASN A 28 0.78 9.27 -2.73
CA ASN A 28 -0.19 8.49 -3.51
C ASN A 28 -1.23 9.45 -4.07
N ILE A 29 -1.27 9.59 -5.39
CA ILE A 29 -2.23 10.48 -6.05
C ILE A 29 -3.60 9.80 -6.08
N SER A 30 -4.66 10.53 -5.70
CA SER A 30 -6.04 10.04 -5.78
C SER A 30 -6.44 9.76 -7.23
N PRO A 31 -7.44 8.88 -7.46
CA PRO A 31 -7.87 8.53 -8.82
C PRO A 31 -8.32 9.72 -9.67
N ASP A 32 -8.90 10.75 -9.05
CA ASP A 32 -9.31 11.99 -9.72
C ASP A 32 -8.14 12.96 -10.01
N ASN A 33 -6.92 12.57 -9.65
CA ASN A 33 -5.67 13.32 -9.82
C ASN A 33 -5.64 14.68 -9.10
N ARG A 34 -6.47 14.87 -8.05
CA ARG A 34 -6.56 16.14 -7.32
C ARG A 34 -5.85 16.15 -5.98
N THR A 35 -5.90 15.04 -5.25
CA THR A 35 -5.42 14.97 -3.87
C THR A 35 -4.24 14.01 -3.77
N LEU A 36 -3.10 14.51 -3.32
CA LEU A 36 -1.94 13.71 -2.96
C LEU A 36 -2.04 13.29 -1.49
N TRP A 37 -2.12 11.99 -1.25
CA TRP A 37 -2.18 11.36 0.07
C TRP A 37 -0.78 10.95 0.51
N VAL A 38 -0.31 11.51 1.62
CA VAL A 38 1.09 11.38 2.07
C VAL A 38 1.14 10.83 3.49
N PRO A 39 1.29 9.51 3.66
CA PRO A 39 1.53 8.89 4.97
C PRO A 39 2.82 9.40 5.62
N ALA A 40 2.67 9.99 6.81
CA ALA A 40 3.75 10.41 7.69
C ALA A 40 3.86 9.43 8.86
N LEU A 41 4.65 8.38 8.68
CA LEU A 41 4.70 7.22 9.58
C LEU A 41 4.93 7.60 11.05
N LYS A 42 5.77 8.60 11.34
CA LYS A 42 6.09 8.99 12.73
C LYS A 42 5.08 9.94 13.36
N GLN A 43 4.01 10.27 12.64
CA GLN A 43 3.02 11.27 13.03
C GLN A 43 1.60 10.69 13.04
N ASP A 44 1.43 9.38 12.80
CA ASP A 44 0.14 8.68 12.80
C ASP A 44 -0.95 9.39 11.98
N ARG A 45 -0.55 9.95 10.84
CA ARG A 45 -1.42 10.71 9.94
C ARG A 45 -1.08 10.53 8.48
N ILE A 46 -2.08 10.73 7.65
CA ILE A 46 -1.98 10.79 6.19
C ILE A 46 -2.35 12.21 5.79
N CYS A 47 -1.36 12.98 5.35
CA CYS A 47 -1.57 14.37 4.93
C CYS A 47 -2.23 14.43 3.55
N LEU A 48 -3.11 15.40 3.37
CA LEU A 48 -3.91 15.61 2.17
C LEU A 48 -3.52 16.94 1.52
N PHE A 49 -2.97 16.87 0.31
CA PHE A 49 -2.57 18.05 -0.45
C PHE A 49 -3.34 18.10 -1.76
N THR A 50 -3.93 19.24 -2.07
CA THR A 50 -4.34 19.55 -3.45
C THR A 50 -3.10 19.76 -4.30
N VAL A 51 -3.05 19.08 -5.45
CA VAL A 51 -2.01 19.29 -6.47
C VAL A 51 -2.51 20.33 -7.46
N SER A 52 -1.80 21.46 -7.59
CA SER A 52 -2.12 22.47 -8.61
C SER A 52 -1.58 22.07 -9.98
N ASP A 53 -2.11 22.71 -11.03
CA ASP A 53 -1.70 22.45 -12.43
C ASP A 53 -0.19 22.70 -12.69
N ASP A 54 0.43 23.57 -11.90
CA ASP A 54 1.87 23.86 -11.93
C ASP A 54 2.71 22.99 -10.99
N GLY A 55 2.07 22.06 -10.27
CA GLY A 55 2.72 21.04 -9.43
C GLY A 55 3.01 21.46 -7.99
N HIS A 56 2.50 22.60 -7.54
CA HIS A 56 2.55 23.00 -6.13
C HIS A 56 1.56 22.19 -5.27
N LEU A 57 1.89 22.05 -3.99
CA LEU A 57 1.07 21.30 -3.03
C LEU A 57 0.48 22.25 -2.00
N VAL A 58 -0.85 22.24 -1.88
CA VAL A 58 -1.58 23.05 -0.92
C VAL A 58 -2.33 22.13 0.04
N ALA A 59 -2.05 22.23 1.34
CA ALA A 59 -2.76 21.46 2.35
C ALA A 59 -4.27 21.72 2.28
N GLN A 60 -5.06 20.65 2.39
CA GLN A 60 -6.52 20.72 2.36
C GLN A 60 -7.12 21.13 3.72
N ASP A 61 -8.44 21.25 3.78
CA ASP A 61 -9.22 21.34 5.03
C ASP A 61 -10.30 20.25 5.00
N PRO A 62 -10.17 19.16 5.79
CA PRO A 62 -9.07 18.90 6.72
C PRO A 62 -7.72 18.65 6.00
N ALA A 63 -6.62 19.00 6.67
CA ALA A 63 -5.26 18.84 6.11
C ALA A 63 -4.75 17.40 6.15
N GLU A 64 -5.45 16.52 6.86
CA GLU A 64 -5.02 15.17 7.17
C GLU A 64 -6.18 14.32 7.69
N VAL A 65 -5.99 13.00 7.58
CA VAL A 65 -6.71 12.00 8.39
C VAL A 65 -5.73 11.30 9.31
N THR A 66 -6.20 10.85 10.47
CA THR A 66 -5.35 10.27 11.52
C THR A 66 -5.62 8.79 11.73
N THR A 67 -4.57 8.01 11.93
CA THR A 67 -4.66 6.62 12.38
C THR A 67 -4.75 6.56 13.90
N VAL A 68 -4.89 5.35 14.47
CA VAL A 68 -4.66 5.15 15.90
C VAL A 68 -3.19 5.43 16.26
N GLU A 69 -2.95 5.82 17.51
CA GLU A 69 -1.59 6.09 18.02
C GLU A 69 -0.67 4.87 17.85
N GLY A 70 0.53 5.11 17.33
CA GLY A 70 1.53 4.08 17.10
C GLY A 70 1.22 3.11 15.95
N ALA A 71 0.29 3.44 15.05
CA ALA A 71 0.02 2.62 13.87
C ALA A 71 1.13 2.73 12.82
N GLY A 72 1.60 3.96 12.58
CA GLY A 72 2.61 4.24 11.58
C GLY A 72 2.18 3.98 10.13
N PRO A 73 1.29 4.81 9.55
CA PRO A 73 0.82 4.64 8.18
C PRO A 73 1.97 4.71 7.18
N ARG A 74 1.99 3.77 6.22
CA ARG A 74 3.14 3.53 5.36
C ARG A 74 2.80 3.63 3.88
N HIS A 75 2.33 2.55 3.27
CA HIS A 75 1.99 2.48 1.84
C HIS A 75 0.47 2.46 1.66
N MET A 76 0.00 2.89 0.50
CA MET A 76 -1.42 2.90 0.17
C MET A 76 -1.70 2.38 -1.24
N VAL A 77 -2.92 1.90 -1.45
CA VAL A 77 -3.46 1.61 -2.77
C VAL A 77 -4.93 2.02 -2.82
N PHE A 78 -5.38 2.54 -3.95
CA PHE A 78 -6.79 2.88 -4.19
C PHE A 78 -7.53 1.69 -4.81
N HIS A 79 -8.77 1.49 -4.41
CA HIS A 79 -9.64 0.50 -5.04
C HIS A 79 -9.93 0.91 -6.50
N PRO A 80 -10.03 -0.03 -7.46
CA PRO A 80 -10.31 0.29 -8.88
C PRO A 80 -11.65 1.00 -9.14
N ASN A 81 -12.59 0.98 -8.19
CA ASN A 81 -13.85 1.73 -8.26
C ASN A 81 -13.74 3.19 -7.78
N GLU A 82 -12.55 3.61 -7.35
CA GLU A 82 -12.23 4.97 -6.92
C GLU A 82 -12.98 5.48 -5.68
N GLN A 83 -13.67 4.60 -4.94
CA GLN A 83 -14.43 4.99 -3.74
C GLN A 83 -13.65 4.79 -2.44
N TYR A 84 -12.67 3.88 -2.44
CA TYR A 84 -11.92 3.49 -1.25
C TYR A 84 -10.41 3.54 -1.45
N ALA A 85 -9.67 3.77 -0.36
CA ALA A 85 -8.24 3.52 -0.26
C ALA A 85 -7.93 2.58 0.89
N TYR A 86 -6.83 1.84 0.76
CA TYR A 86 -6.33 0.93 1.78
C TYR A 86 -4.94 1.37 2.20
N CYS A 87 -4.73 1.57 3.49
CA CYS A 87 -3.43 1.95 4.04
C CYS A 87 -2.89 0.83 4.92
N VAL A 88 -1.66 0.38 4.65
CA VAL A 88 -0.94 -0.50 5.56
C VAL A 88 -0.16 0.31 6.59
N ASN A 89 -0.31 -0.09 7.86
CA ASN A 89 0.31 0.54 9.01
C ASN A 89 1.49 -0.32 9.50
N GLU A 90 2.71 0.22 9.48
CA GLU A 90 3.97 -0.51 9.68
C GLU A 90 4.12 -1.04 11.11
N LEU A 91 3.78 -0.21 12.11
CA LEU A 91 4.18 -0.39 13.50
C LEU A 91 3.18 -1.26 14.28
N ASN A 92 1.94 -1.35 13.80
CA ASN A 92 0.92 -2.22 14.37
C ASN A 92 0.41 -3.29 13.38
N SER A 93 1.02 -3.43 12.20
CA SER A 93 0.65 -4.40 11.15
C SER A 93 -0.87 -4.50 10.95
N SER A 94 -1.54 -3.35 10.80
CA SER A 94 -2.96 -3.27 10.45
C SER A 94 -3.16 -2.72 9.04
N VAL A 95 -4.35 -2.93 8.48
CA VAL A 95 -4.83 -2.26 7.28
C VAL A 95 -6.04 -1.42 7.65
N ASP A 96 -6.00 -0.13 7.32
CA ASP A 96 -7.14 0.78 7.40
C ASP A 96 -7.82 0.89 6.04
N VAL A 97 -9.16 0.87 6.04
CA VAL A 97 -10.03 1.10 4.88
C VAL A 97 -10.61 2.50 5.00
N TRP A 98 -10.29 3.34 4.02
CA TRP A 98 -10.72 4.73 3.95
C TRP A 98 -11.76 4.90 2.87
N GLU A 99 -12.96 5.32 3.23
CA GLU A 99 -13.94 5.85 2.28
C GLU A 99 -13.50 7.24 1.86
N LEU A 100 -13.30 7.46 0.55
CA LEU A 100 -12.76 8.72 0.05
C LEU A 100 -13.77 9.86 0.10
N LYS A 101 -15.06 9.53 0.07
CA LYS A 101 -16.16 10.49 0.08
C LYS A 101 -17.45 9.84 0.58
N ASP A 102 -17.78 10.07 1.84
CA ASP A 102 -19.06 9.69 2.43
C ASP A 102 -20.24 10.50 1.80
N PRO A 103 -21.50 10.21 2.17
CA PRO A 103 -22.66 10.98 1.71
C PRO A 103 -22.65 12.49 2.06
N HIS A 104 -21.77 12.92 2.97
CA HIS A 104 -21.58 14.31 3.39
C HIS A 104 -20.36 14.98 2.74
N GLY A 105 -19.54 14.23 2.00
CA GLY A 105 -18.32 14.70 1.35
C GLY A 105 -17.04 14.55 2.17
N ASN A 106 -17.08 13.83 3.29
CA ASN A 106 -15.94 13.62 4.18
C ASN A 106 -15.17 12.33 3.85
N ILE A 107 -13.93 12.26 4.31
CA ILE A 107 -13.14 11.03 4.32
C ILE A 107 -13.33 10.34 5.68
N GLU A 108 -13.62 9.04 5.68
CA GLU A 108 -13.81 8.27 6.91
C GLU A 108 -13.03 6.95 6.90
N CYS A 109 -12.49 6.55 8.05
CA CYS A 109 -11.98 5.19 8.24
C CYS A 109 -13.16 4.27 8.60
N VAL A 110 -13.56 3.41 7.66
CA VAL A 110 -14.73 2.54 7.80
C VAL A 110 -14.39 1.16 8.37
N GLN A 111 -13.11 0.78 8.35
CA GLN A 111 -12.63 -0.46 8.94
C GLN A 111 -11.13 -0.40 9.25
N THR A 112 -10.72 -1.03 10.35
CA THR A 112 -9.32 -1.37 10.62
C THR A 112 -9.23 -2.87 10.89
N LEU A 113 -8.27 -3.56 10.25
CA LEU A 113 -8.10 -5.00 10.37
C LEU A 113 -6.66 -5.37 10.71
N ASP A 114 -6.46 -6.24 11.70
CA ASP A 114 -5.14 -6.79 12.05
C ASP A 114 -4.68 -7.77 10.96
N MET A 115 -3.48 -7.56 10.39
CA MET A 115 -2.89 -8.44 9.38
C MET A 115 -2.30 -9.73 9.95
N MET A 116 -2.07 -9.81 11.26
CA MET A 116 -1.23 -10.86 11.84
C MET A 116 -2.03 -12.14 12.17
N PRO A 117 -1.34 -13.30 12.28
CA PRO A 117 -1.92 -14.49 12.90
C PRO A 117 -2.37 -14.20 14.34
N GLU A 118 -3.39 -14.92 14.79
CA GLU A 118 -3.84 -14.84 16.18
C GLU A 118 -2.68 -15.13 17.15
N ASN A 119 -2.60 -14.35 18.24
CA ASN A 119 -1.58 -14.47 19.28
C ASN A 119 -0.14 -14.17 18.84
N PHE A 120 0.08 -13.53 17.69
CA PHE A 120 1.40 -13.00 17.35
C PHE A 120 1.86 -11.95 18.38
N SER A 121 3.08 -12.11 18.90
CA SER A 121 3.60 -11.33 20.03
C SER A 121 5.01 -10.76 19.82
N ASP A 122 5.59 -10.93 18.63
CA ASP A 122 6.89 -10.34 18.27
C ASP A 122 6.69 -8.94 17.64
N THR A 123 7.77 -8.35 17.14
CA THR A 123 7.81 -7.03 16.53
C THR A 123 6.98 -7.01 15.25
N ARG A 124 6.00 -6.11 15.19
CA ARG A 124 5.21 -5.84 13.99
C ARG A 124 5.99 -4.99 13.01
N TRP A 125 6.01 -5.38 11.75
CA TRP A 125 6.81 -4.70 10.74
C TRP A 125 6.23 -4.85 9.33
N ALA A 126 4.97 -4.48 9.17
CA ALA A 126 4.27 -4.51 7.88
C ALA A 126 4.94 -3.57 6.86
N ALA A 127 4.88 -3.93 5.58
CA ALA A 127 5.56 -3.19 4.52
C ALA A 127 4.62 -2.79 3.39
N ASP A 128 4.38 -3.67 2.44
CA ASP A 128 3.77 -3.30 1.17
C ASP A 128 2.30 -3.75 1.09
N ILE A 129 1.51 -3.10 0.24
CA ILE A 129 0.07 -3.37 0.05
C ILE A 129 -0.30 -3.22 -1.42
N HIS A 130 -1.05 -4.17 -1.97
CA HIS A 130 -1.50 -4.15 -3.36
C HIS A 130 -2.89 -4.78 -3.48
N ILE A 131 -3.68 -4.29 -4.44
CA ILE A 131 -4.99 -4.83 -4.80
C ILE A 131 -4.97 -5.35 -6.24
N THR A 132 -5.72 -6.42 -6.52
CA THR A 132 -5.90 -6.91 -7.89
C THR A 132 -6.66 -5.90 -8.76
N PRO A 133 -6.42 -5.88 -10.09
CA PRO A 133 -7.12 -4.98 -11.00
C PRO A 133 -8.65 -5.14 -11.03
N ASP A 134 -9.15 -6.32 -10.67
CA ASP A 134 -10.60 -6.59 -10.56
C ASP A 134 -11.20 -6.17 -9.21
N GLY A 135 -10.37 -5.65 -8.29
CA GLY A 135 -10.78 -5.17 -6.97
C GLY A 135 -11.07 -6.25 -5.94
N ARG A 136 -10.94 -7.54 -6.28
CA ARG A 136 -11.46 -8.64 -5.44
C ARG A 136 -10.52 -9.10 -4.33
N HIS A 137 -9.21 -8.91 -4.52
CA HIS A 137 -8.20 -9.46 -3.63
C HIS A 137 -7.18 -8.39 -3.27
N LEU A 138 -6.97 -8.22 -1.97
CA LEU A 138 -5.96 -7.33 -1.41
C LEU A 138 -4.92 -8.15 -0.68
N TYR A 139 -3.66 -7.76 -0.81
CA TYR A 139 -2.53 -8.42 -0.19
C TYR A 139 -1.72 -7.39 0.58
N ALA A 140 -1.20 -7.78 1.73
CA ALA A 140 -0.23 -6.98 2.46
C ALA A 140 0.83 -7.87 3.11
N CYS A 141 2.09 -7.43 3.17
CA CYS A 141 3.19 -8.25 3.69
C CYS A 141 3.74 -7.75 5.02
N ASP A 142 4.23 -8.68 5.85
CA ASP A 142 4.96 -8.38 7.08
C ASP A 142 6.38 -8.97 7.06
N ARG A 143 7.35 -8.12 7.41
CA ARG A 143 8.78 -8.42 7.33
C ARG A 143 9.25 -9.38 8.42
N THR A 144 8.69 -9.29 9.62
CA THR A 144 9.13 -10.08 10.77
C THR A 144 8.71 -11.54 10.59
N VAL A 145 7.44 -11.77 10.25
CA VAL A 145 6.92 -13.13 10.06
C VAL A 145 7.15 -13.70 8.67
N SER A 146 7.60 -12.87 7.72
CA SER A 146 7.77 -13.26 6.31
C SER A 146 6.49 -13.88 5.72
N LEU A 147 5.37 -13.21 5.95
CA LEU A 147 4.05 -13.59 5.45
C LEU A 147 3.51 -12.54 4.48
N ILE A 148 2.70 -12.98 3.53
CA ILE A 148 1.69 -12.18 2.85
C ILE A 148 0.34 -12.57 3.44
N THR A 149 -0.36 -11.62 4.02
CA THR A 149 -1.76 -11.80 4.43
C THR A 149 -2.66 -11.57 3.23
N VAL A 150 -3.59 -12.50 3.02
CA VAL A 150 -4.55 -12.49 1.90
C VAL A 150 -5.89 -12.01 2.41
N PHE A 151 -6.45 -11.00 1.74
CA PHE A 151 -7.76 -10.44 2.03
C PHE A 151 -8.68 -10.57 0.81
N SER A 152 -9.92 -10.98 1.04
CA SER A 152 -11.01 -10.72 0.11
C SER A 152 -11.57 -9.32 0.35
N VAL A 153 -12.07 -8.71 -0.71
CA VAL A 153 -12.66 -7.37 -0.70
C VAL A 153 -14.14 -7.50 -1.08
N SER A 154 -15.03 -6.85 -0.33
CA SER A 154 -16.45 -6.77 -0.69
C SER A 154 -16.65 -6.12 -2.06
N GLU A 155 -17.77 -6.40 -2.73
CA GLU A 155 -18.04 -5.91 -4.09
C GLU A 155 -17.98 -4.37 -4.20
N ASP A 156 -18.39 -3.66 -3.14
CA ASP A 156 -18.34 -2.20 -3.06
C ASP A 156 -16.96 -1.66 -2.66
N GLY A 157 -16.04 -2.50 -2.18
CA GLY A 157 -14.71 -2.11 -1.70
C GLY A 157 -14.61 -1.77 -0.21
N SER A 158 -15.74 -1.71 0.51
CA SER A 158 -15.81 -1.13 1.86
C SER A 158 -15.35 -2.05 2.99
N VAL A 159 -15.35 -3.37 2.77
CA VAL A 159 -15.06 -4.38 3.79
C VAL A 159 -14.02 -5.37 3.30
N LEU A 160 -12.95 -5.50 4.07
CA LEU A 160 -11.94 -6.55 3.96
C LEU A 160 -12.29 -7.73 4.87
N SER A 161 -12.09 -8.95 4.36
CA SER A 161 -12.10 -10.19 5.16
C SER A 161 -10.78 -10.94 4.99
N LYS A 162 -10.23 -11.45 6.09
CA LYS A 162 -8.95 -12.19 6.07
C LYS A 162 -9.20 -13.63 5.64
N GLU A 163 -8.59 -14.03 4.53
CA GLU A 163 -8.78 -15.36 3.94
C GLU A 163 -7.65 -16.34 4.30
N GLY A 164 -6.46 -15.82 4.59
CA GLY A 164 -5.34 -16.66 4.99
C GLY A 164 -4.00 -15.96 5.00
N PHE A 165 -2.95 -16.78 5.16
CA PHE A 165 -1.56 -16.35 5.22
C PHE A 165 -0.72 -17.20 4.29
N GLN A 166 0.16 -16.56 3.51
CA GLN A 166 1.14 -17.21 2.66
C GLN A 166 2.55 -16.96 3.21
N PRO A 167 3.25 -17.99 3.72
CA PRO A 167 4.69 -17.91 3.91
C PRO A 167 5.40 -17.58 2.61
N THR A 168 6.29 -16.58 2.64
CA THR A 168 6.97 -16.12 1.42
C THR A 168 8.47 -15.95 1.66
N GLU A 169 9.14 -15.30 0.71
CA GLU A 169 10.55 -14.97 0.79
C GLU A 169 10.90 -14.23 2.09
N THR A 170 12.07 -14.53 2.67
CA THR A 170 12.47 -13.96 3.97
C THR A 170 12.58 -12.44 3.92
N GLN A 171 11.90 -11.79 4.86
CA GLN A 171 11.81 -10.34 5.01
C GLN A 171 11.24 -9.66 3.74
N PRO A 172 9.97 -9.92 3.38
CA PRO A 172 9.36 -9.36 2.19
C PRO A 172 9.09 -7.86 2.39
N ARG A 173 9.85 -7.01 1.70
CA ARG A 173 9.69 -5.54 1.79
C ARG A 173 8.90 -4.94 0.64
N GLY A 174 8.87 -5.61 -0.50
CA GLY A 174 8.14 -5.18 -1.68
C GLY A 174 7.67 -6.40 -2.48
N PHE A 175 6.47 -6.28 -3.01
CA PHE A 175 5.91 -7.24 -3.95
C PHE A 175 5.04 -6.48 -4.96
N ASN A 176 4.45 -7.16 -5.94
CA ASN A 176 3.44 -6.55 -6.79
C ASN A 176 2.52 -7.62 -7.39
N VAL A 177 1.38 -7.19 -7.91
CA VAL A 177 0.45 -8.01 -8.68
C VAL A 177 0.62 -7.66 -10.16
N ASP A 178 0.56 -8.65 -11.04
CA ASP A 178 0.64 -8.41 -12.48
C ASP A 178 -0.62 -7.72 -13.02
N HIS A 179 -0.54 -7.14 -14.22
CA HIS A 179 -1.66 -6.40 -14.82
C HIS A 179 -2.90 -7.25 -15.10
N SER A 180 -2.77 -8.58 -15.18
CA SER A 180 -3.93 -9.48 -15.33
C SER A 180 -4.58 -9.87 -14.01
N GLY A 181 -3.97 -9.58 -12.86
CA GLY A 181 -4.44 -10.00 -11.55
C GLY A 181 -4.27 -11.50 -11.28
N LYS A 182 -3.48 -12.22 -12.08
CA LYS A 182 -3.31 -13.68 -11.97
C LYS A 182 -2.06 -14.09 -11.23
N TYR A 183 -1.08 -13.19 -11.11
CA TYR A 183 0.20 -13.47 -10.50
C TYR A 183 0.59 -12.41 -9.48
N LEU A 184 1.15 -12.87 -8.37
CA LEU A 184 1.82 -12.05 -7.37
C LEU A 184 3.32 -12.38 -7.39
N ILE A 185 4.17 -11.35 -7.35
CA ILE A 185 5.63 -11.49 -7.35
C ILE A 185 6.19 -10.82 -6.10
N ALA A 186 6.77 -11.60 -5.18
CA ALA A 186 7.30 -11.12 -3.91
C ALA A 186 8.82 -11.19 -3.85
N ALA A 187 9.46 -10.10 -3.38
CA ALA A 187 10.91 -10.03 -3.21
C ALA A 187 11.32 -10.22 -1.74
N GLY A 188 12.27 -11.12 -1.49
CA GLY A 188 12.86 -11.30 -0.17
C GLY A 188 14.12 -10.50 0.03
N GLN A 189 14.06 -9.48 0.89
CA GLN A 189 15.22 -8.65 1.18
C GLN A 189 16.38 -9.47 1.78
N LYS A 190 16.06 -10.54 2.52
CA LYS A 190 17.07 -11.43 3.12
C LYS A 190 17.28 -12.75 2.40
N SER A 191 16.46 -13.08 1.42
CA SER A 191 16.61 -14.31 0.64
C SER A 191 17.33 -14.13 -0.69
N HIS A 192 17.38 -12.90 -1.22
CA HIS A 192 17.98 -12.57 -2.52
C HIS A 192 17.29 -13.26 -3.71
N HIS A 193 16.01 -13.59 -3.55
CA HIS A 193 15.17 -14.18 -4.57
C HIS A 193 13.86 -13.41 -4.69
N ILE A 194 13.19 -13.62 -5.81
CA ILE A 194 11.76 -13.37 -5.97
C ILE A 194 11.02 -14.71 -6.07
N SER A 195 9.83 -14.77 -5.52
CA SER A 195 8.88 -15.87 -5.73
C SER A 195 7.68 -15.38 -6.53
N VAL A 196 7.25 -16.18 -7.50
CA VAL A 196 6.05 -15.94 -8.31
C VAL A 196 4.96 -16.90 -7.84
N TYR A 197 3.81 -16.34 -7.49
CA TYR A 197 2.62 -17.06 -7.06
C TYR A 197 1.52 -16.87 -8.09
N GLU A 198 0.76 -17.92 -8.37
CA GLU A 198 -0.54 -17.83 -9.05
C GLU A 198 -1.60 -17.49 -8.00
N ILE A 199 -2.50 -16.57 -8.34
CA ILE A 199 -3.66 -16.20 -7.54
C ILE A 199 -4.82 -17.13 -7.91
N VAL A 200 -5.36 -17.87 -6.94
CA VAL A 200 -6.26 -19.01 -7.18
C VAL A 200 -7.54 -18.91 -6.36
N GLY A 201 -8.67 -19.17 -7.04
CA GLY A 201 -9.98 -19.34 -6.41
C GLY A 201 -10.65 -18.03 -5.98
N GLU A 202 -11.86 -18.14 -5.45
CA GLU A 202 -12.65 -16.98 -5.00
C GLU A 202 -12.03 -16.25 -3.80
N GLN A 203 -11.17 -16.94 -3.04
CA GLN A 203 -10.47 -16.40 -1.88
C GLN A 203 -9.15 -15.70 -2.24
N GLY A 204 -8.70 -15.78 -3.51
CA GLY A 204 -7.44 -15.18 -3.94
C GLY A 204 -6.19 -15.77 -3.30
N LEU A 205 -6.22 -17.06 -2.93
CA LEU A 205 -5.08 -17.73 -2.29
C LEU A 205 -3.90 -17.87 -3.24
N LEU A 206 -2.69 -17.98 -2.67
CA LEU A 206 -1.45 -17.98 -3.42
C LEU A 206 -0.90 -19.40 -3.59
N HIS A 207 -0.54 -19.77 -4.81
CA HIS A 207 0.14 -21.03 -5.10
C HIS A 207 1.46 -20.76 -5.81
N GLU A 208 2.59 -21.11 -5.18
CA GLU A 208 3.92 -20.85 -5.74
C GLU A 208 4.09 -21.57 -7.09
N LYS A 209 4.61 -20.85 -8.08
CA LYS A 209 4.88 -21.34 -9.45
C LYS A 209 6.36 -21.42 -9.74
N GLY A 210 7.16 -20.59 -9.10
CA GLY A 210 8.59 -20.60 -9.28
C GLY A 210 9.29 -19.55 -8.44
N ARG A 211 10.58 -19.79 -8.25
CA ARG A 211 11.46 -18.98 -7.41
C ARG A 211 12.75 -18.69 -8.18
N TYR A 212 13.13 -17.43 -8.23
CA TYR A 212 14.19 -16.94 -9.10
C TYR A 212 15.19 -16.11 -8.31
N ALA A 213 16.48 -16.42 -8.46
CA ALA A 213 17.54 -15.61 -7.87
C ALA A 213 17.60 -14.23 -8.54
N VAL A 214 17.83 -13.20 -7.74
CA VAL A 214 18.02 -11.82 -8.20
C VAL A 214 19.25 -11.20 -7.52
N GLY A 215 19.38 -9.88 -7.55
CA GLY A 215 20.43 -9.18 -6.81
C GLY A 215 20.33 -9.32 -5.29
N GLN A 216 21.31 -8.77 -4.59
CA GLN A 216 21.33 -8.73 -3.13
C GLN A 216 20.30 -7.71 -2.61
N GLY A 217 19.58 -8.06 -1.55
CA GLY A 217 18.63 -7.15 -0.89
C GLY A 217 17.44 -6.66 -1.74
N PRO A 218 16.79 -7.48 -2.59
CA PRO A 218 15.70 -6.99 -3.43
C PRO A 218 14.51 -6.56 -2.56
N MET A 219 13.93 -5.40 -2.85
CA MET A 219 12.90 -4.79 -2.00
C MET A 219 11.85 -3.97 -2.76
N TRP A 220 11.84 -4.05 -4.08
CA TRP A 220 10.88 -3.35 -4.93
C TRP A 220 10.57 -4.21 -6.16
N VAL A 221 9.30 -4.26 -6.55
CA VAL A 221 8.82 -4.98 -7.73
C VAL A 221 7.78 -4.10 -8.43
N VAL A 222 7.90 -3.95 -9.74
CA VAL A 222 6.86 -3.38 -10.61
C VAL A 222 6.70 -4.28 -11.82
N VAL A 223 5.49 -4.35 -12.35
CA VAL A 223 5.16 -5.15 -13.53
C VAL A 223 4.61 -4.20 -14.59
N ASN A 224 4.98 -4.38 -15.85
CA ASN A 224 4.47 -3.59 -16.97
C ASN A 224 3.96 -4.51 -18.07
N ALA A 225 2.69 -4.35 -18.47
CA ALA A 225 2.17 -4.95 -19.69
C ALA A 225 2.55 -4.07 -20.88
N HIS A 226 3.09 -4.69 -21.92
CA HIS A 226 3.47 -4.05 -23.19
C HIS A 226 2.91 -4.85 -24.37
#